data_AF-A0A960K956-F1
#
_entry.id   AF-A0A960K956-F1
#
_cell.length_a   1.000
_cell.length_b   1.000
_cell.length_c   1.000
_cell.angle_alpha   90.00
_cell.angle_beta   90.00
_cell.angle_gamma   90.00
#
_symmetry.space_group_name_H-M   'P 1'
#
loop_
_entity.id
_entity.type
_entity.pdbx_description
1 polymer ?
#
loop_
_entity_poly.entity_id
_entity_poly.type
_entity_poly.pdbx_seq_one_letter_code
_entity_poly.pdbx_strand_id
1 'polypeptide(L)'
;MPRREVGRSTPGTVGGPLAPGRSRSAGARARVCADPEELVPLTDLPPLLREEPALLQVLGRSAAVLAVPEPARPVTIAALATVGSRRPLLVAVPTTAEAERLVNDLTTFLGPDAAELFPAWETLPFERVSPGIETMGRRMRTIWRLRGDADRRPAVVVAPVRALVQHVSPHVDESDPLEVRPGEQRDQADLVTWLGTNGYRREGQVEHRGEFAVRGSIVDVFGSTAEGPVRIDLWGDEVD
;
A
#
# COMPACT_ATOMS: atom_id res chain seq x y z
N MET A 1 -10.11 66.86 -39.05
CA MET A 1 -10.99 67.08 -40.23
C MET A 1 -10.31 66.43 -41.42
N PRO A 2 -10.98 65.64 -42.28
CA PRO A 2 -12.40 65.26 -42.35
C PRO A 2 -12.63 63.81 -41.80
N ARG A 3 -13.75 63.28 -41.31
CA ARG A 3 -15.22 63.47 -41.37
C ARG A 3 -15.90 63.37 -42.75
N ARG A 4 -16.73 62.30 -42.87
CA ARG A 4 -17.92 62.04 -43.72
C ARG A 4 -17.74 60.85 -44.69
N GLU A 5 -18.73 59.98 -44.93
CA GLU A 5 -20.05 59.81 -44.33
C GLU A 5 -20.58 58.39 -44.58
N VAL A 6 -21.51 58.02 -43.71
CA VAL A 6 -22.38 56.85 -43.69
C VAL A 6 -23.19 56.69 -44.98
N GLY A 7 -23.28 55.45 -45.49
CA GLY A 7 -24.38 54.99 -46.32
C GLY A 7 -25.04 53.78 -45.65
N ARG A 8 -26.24 53.99 -45.07
CA ARG A 8 -27.13 52.92 -44.59
C ARG A 8 -28.01 52.44 -45.74
N SER A 9 -28.17 51.13 -45.87
CA SER A 9 -29.44 50.53 -46.29
C SER A 9 -29.66 49.22 -45.51
N THR A 10 -30.88 49.09 -44.99
CA THR A 10 -31.44 48.03 -44.12
C THR A 10 -32.17 46.96 -44.95
N PRO A 11 -32.86 45.96 -44.35
CA PRO A 11 -32.30 44.78 -43.70
C PRO A 11 -32.85 43.47 -44.33
N GLY A 12 -32.02 42.44 -44.46
CA GLY A 12 -32.45 41.08 -44.84
C GLY A 12 -32.51 40.17 -43.62
N THR A 13 -33.68 40.05 -43.00
CA THR A 13 -33.97 39.03 -41.98
C THR A 13 -34.52 37.79 -42.68
N VAL A 14 -33.83 36.64 -42.61
CA VAL A 14 -34.40 35.35 -42.15
C VAL A 14 -33.22 34.41 -41.81
N GLY A 15 -32.86 34.33 -40.54
CA GLY A 15 -31.99 33.28 -39.98
C GLY A 15 -32.64 32.79 -38.71
N GLY A 16 -33.58 31.84 -38.85
CA GLY A 16 -34.30 31.26 -37.71
C GLY A 16 -33.36 30.47 -36.80
N PRO A 17 -33.66 30.38 -35.50
CA PRO A 17 -32.85 29.60 -34.56
C PRO A 17 -32.91 28.12 -34.93
N LEU A 18 -31.75 27.46 -35.00
CA LEU A 18 -31.67 26.00 -35.06
C LEU A 18 -32.42 25.42 -33.86
N ALA A 19 -33.47 24.65 -34.14
CA ALA A 19 -34.17 23.88 -33.13
C ALA A 19 -33.19 22.88 -32.46
N PRO A 20 -33.26 22.66 -31.14
CA PRO A 20 -32.47 21.63 -30.50
C PRO A 20 -32.96 20.26 -30.98
N GLY A 21 -32.15 19.59 -31.78
CA GLY A 21 -32.34 18.19 -32.15
C GLY A 21 -32.40 17.35 -30.89
N ARG A 22 -33.60 16.83 -30.57
CA ARG A 22 -33.78 15.83 -29.52
C ARG A 22 -33.16 14.51 -29.98
N SER A 23 -31.85 14.39 -29.80
CA SER A 23 -31.17 13.09 -29.74
C SER A 23 -31.65 12.40 -28.46
N ARG A 24 -32.67 11.55 -28.58
CA ARG A 24 -32.97 10.54 -27.55
C ARG A 24 -31.84 9.51 -27.59
N SER A 25 -30.76 9.76 -26.85
CA SER A 25 -29.88 8.68 -26.45
C SER A 25 -30.65 7.83 -25.45
N ALA A 26 -31.25 6.76 -25.95
CA ALA A 26 -31.74 5.68 -25.10
C ALA A 26 -30.52 5.21 -24.30
N GLY A 27 -30.52 5.51 -22.99
CA GLY A 27 -29.51 5.01 -22.07
C GLY A 27 -29.60 3.50 -22.03
N ALA A 28 -28.79 2.84 -22.86
CA ALA A 28 -28.49 1.44 -22.71
C ALA A 28 -27.68 1.31 -21.41
N ARG A 29 -28.39 1.15 -20.29
CA ARG A 29 -27.78 0.61 -19.08
C ARG A 29 -27.32 -0.79 -19.46
N ALA A 30 -26.02 -0.96 -19.67
CA ALA A 30 -25.40 -2.27 -19.76
C ALA A 30 -25.79 -3.02 -18.49
N ARG A 31 -26.71 -3.98 -18.62
CA ARG A 31 -27.01 -4.90 -17.54
C ARG A 31 -25.88 -5.91 -17.56
N VAL A 32 -24.98 -5.80 -16.58
CA VAL A 32 -24.07 -6.89 -16.26
C VAL A 32 -24.92 -7.95 -15.56
N CYS A 33 -25.49 -8.86 -16.35
CA CYS A 33 -25.98 -10.14 -15.83
C CYS A 33 -24.78 -11.08 -15.82
N ALA A 34 -23.94 -11.00 -14.80
CA ALA A 34 -23.04 -12.10 -14.47
C ALA A 34 -23.76 -12.92 -13.39
N ASP A 35 -23.87 -14.23 -13.60
CA ASP A 35 -24.31 -15.13 -12.55
C ASP A 35 -23.30 -15.02 -11.37
N PRO A 36 -23.75 -14.95 -10.11
CA PRO A 36 -22.86 -14.71 -8.97
C PRO A 36 -21.79 -15.81 -8.77
N GLU A 37 -21.96 -16.96 -9.42
CA GLU A 37 -20.99 -18.07 -9.43
C GLU A 37 -19.89 -17.92 -10.51
N GLU A 38 -19.97 -16.90 -11.38
CA GLU A 38 -19.06 -16.65 -12.50
C GLU A 38 -18.25 -15.35 -12.33
N LEU A 39 -18.14 -14.84 -11.10
CA LEU A 39 -17.33 -13.66 -10.80
C LEU A 39 -15.85 -14.03 -10.78
N VAL A 40 -15.15 -13.70 -11.86
CA VAL A 40 -13.70 -13.80 -11.97
C VAL A 40 -13.05 -12.90 -10.89
N PRO A 41 -12.18 -13.44 -10.02
CA PRO A 41 -11.50 -12.63 -9.03
C PRO A 41 -10.61 -11.60 -9.72
N LEU A 42 -10.50 -10.41 -9.13
CA LEU A 42 -9.69 -9.32 -9.70
C LEU A 42 -8.20 -9.69 -9.81
N THR A 43 -7.76 -10.72 -9.09
CA THR A 43 -6.43 -11.32 -9.19
C THR A 43 -6.12 -11.94 -10.55
N ASP A 44 -7.13 -12.26 -11.35
CA ASP A 44 -6.94 -12.88 -12.67
C ASP A 44 -6.75 -11.82 -13.77
N LEU A 45 -6.96 -10.54 -13.48
CA LEU A 45 -6.83 -9.45 -14.46
C LEU A 45 -5.37 -9.11 -14.81
N PRO A 46 -4.42 -8.96 -13.85
CA PRO A 46 -3.04 -8.58 -14.18
C PRO A 46 -2.34 -9.49 -15.21
N PRO A 47 -2.50 -10.84 -15.19
CA PRO A 47 -1.96 -11.71 -16.23
C PRO A 47 -2.47 -11.41 -17.64
N LEU A 48 -3.72 -10.94 -17.79
CA LEU A 48 -4.33 -10.65 -19.10
C LEU A 48 -3.66 -9.45 -19.80
N LEU A 49 -3.05 -8.54 -19.03
CA LEU A 49 -2.31 -7.41 -19.58
C LEU A 49 -0.94 -7.81 -20.16
N ARG A 50 -0.55 -9.09 -20.14
CA ARG A 50 0.73 -9.55 -20.73
C ARG A 50 0.82 -9.25 -22.22
N GLU A 51 -0.30 -9.25 -22.92
CA GLU A 51 -0.34 -9.01 -24.38
C GLU A 51 -0.47 -7.52 -24.73
N GLU A 52 -0.62 -6.63 -23.74
CA GLU A 52 -0.77 -5.20 -24.01
C GLU A 52 0.50 -4.60 -24.62
N PRO A 53 0.44 -4.06 -25.86
CA PRO A 53 1.63 -3.56 -26.55
C PRO A 53 2.37 -2.48 -25.78
N ALA A 54 1.64 -1.63 -25.06
CA ALA A 54 2.23 -0.56 -24.26
C ALA A 54 3.05 -1.12 -23.07
N LEU A 55 2.61 -2.23 -22.48
CA LEU A 55 3.33 -2.91 -21.40
C LEU A 55 4.60 -3.59 -21.96
N LEU A 56 4.45 -4.31 -23.08
CA LEU A 56 5.55 -5.00 -23.75
C LEU A 56 6.68 -4.06 -24.18
N GLN A 57 6.36 -2.83 -24.59
CA GLN A 57 7.37 -1.83 -24.96
C GLN A 57 8.23 -1.35 -23.78
N VAL A 58 7.66 -1.40 -22.57
CA VAL A 58 8.29 -0.91 -21.33
C VAL A 58 9.05 -2.02 -20.59
N LEU A 59 8.58 -3.26 -20.66
CA LEU A 59 9.23 -4.38 -19.99
C LEU A 59 10.70 -4.55 -20.45
N GLY A 60 11.60 -4.72 -19.48
CA GLY A 60 13.04 -4.87 -19.73
C GLY A 60 13.80 -3.56 -19.99
N ARG A 61 13.11 -2.42 -20.18
CA ARG A 61 13.76 -1.12 -20.32
C ARG A 61 14.33 -0.64 -18.97
N SER A 62 15.40 0.15 -19.02
CA SER A 62 15.96 0.83 -17.83
C SER A 62 15.19 2.09 -17.46
N ALA A 63 14.64 2.78 -18.47
CA ALA A 63 13.78 3.94 -18.30
C ALA A 63 12.72 3.94 -19.40
N ALA A 64 11.47 4.20 -19.02
CA ALA A 64 10.35 4.33 -19.95
C ALA A 64 9.24 5.17 -19.32
N VAL A 65 8.33 5.67 -20.15
CA VAL A 65 7.15 6.42 -19.71
C VAL A 65 5.92 5.71 -20.26
N LEU A 66 4.97 5.43 -19.38
CA LEU A 66 3.67 4.86 -19.72
C LEU A 66 2.58 5.83 -19.28
N ALA A 67 1.73 6.25 -20.22
CA ALA A 67 0.58 7.08 -19.91
C ALA A 67 -0.58 6.18 -19.48
N VAL A 68 -1.00 6.30 -18.21
CA VAL A 68 -2.04 5.46 -17.62
C VAL A 68 -3.10 6.35 -16.96
N PRO A 69 -4.40 6.16 -17.27
CA PRO A 69 -5.48 6.79 -16.53
C PRO A 69 -5.36 6.47 -15.03
N GLU A 70 -5.67 7.42 -14.16
CA GLU A 70 -5.54 7.23 -12.70
C GLU A 70 -6.20 5.94 -12.18
N PRO A 71 -7.44 5.58 -12.57
CA PRO A 71 -8.09 4.34 -12.09
C PRO A 71 -7.41 3.06 -12.59
N ALA A 72 -6.64 3.12 -13.69
CA ALA A 72 -5.95 1.98 -14.27
C ALA A 72 -4.52 1.81 -13.73
N ARG A 73 -4.02 2.74 -12.90
CA ARG A 73 -2.67 2.65 -12.32
C ARG A 73 -2.47 1.38 -11.48
N PRO A 74 -3.38 1.00 -10.56
CA PRO A 74 -3.16 -0.17 -9.72
C PRO A 74 -3.06 -1.46 -10.54
N VAL A 75 -4.00 -1.71 -11.47
CA VAL A 75 -3.95 -2.90 -12.33
C VAL A 75 -2.74 -2.92 -13.25
N THR A 76 -2.29 -1.76 -13.75
CA THR A 76 -1.09 -1.67 -14.58
C THR A 76 0.18 -1.99 -13.79
N ILE A 77 0.29 -1.47 -12.55
CA ILE A 77 1.40 -1.80 -11.65
C ILE A 77 1.37 -3.27 -11.25
N ALA A 78 0.18 -3.82 -10.95
CA ALA A 78 0.00 -5.23 -10.67
C ALA A 78 0.42 -6.11 -11.87
N ALA A 79 0.10 -5.69 -13.10
CA ALA A 79 0.53 -6.38 -14.31
C ALA A 79 2.05 -6.33 -14.49
N LEU A 80 2.69 -5.17 -14.26
CA LEU A 80 4.15 -5.05 -14.25
C LEU A 80 4.80 -5.99 -13.21
N ALA A 81 4.23 -6.06 -12.01
CA ALA A 81 4.72 -6.95 -10.96
C ALA A 81 4.55 -8.43 -11.36
N THR A 82 3.41 -8.78 -11.95
CA THR A 82 3.05 -10.16 -12.30
C THR A 82 3.83 -10.68 -13.52
N VAL A 83 3.91 -9.87 -14.58
CA VAL A 83 4.53 -10.25 -15.86
C VAL A 83 6.04 -10.02 -15.86
N GLY A 84 6.52 -9.04 -15.09
CA GLY A 84 7.94 -8.74 -14.98
C GLY A 84 8.71 -9.73 -14.10
N SER A 85 10.01 -9.86 -14.37
CA SER A 85 10.94 -10.67 -13.57
C SER A 85 11.62 -9.89 -12.44
N ARG A 86 11.51 -8.56 -12.41
CA ARG A 86 12.13 -7.71 -11.39
C ARG A 86 11.17 -7.50 -10.22
N ARG A 87 11.41 -8.22 -9.11
CA ARG A 87 10.64 -8.08 -7.87
C ARG A 87 11.58 -7.88 -6.67
N PRO A 88 11.22 -7.04 -5.69
CA PRO A 88 9.97 -6.27 -5.61
C PRO A 88 9.99 -5.04 -6.52
N LEU A 89 8.82 -4.53 -6.90
CA LEU A 89 8.69 -3.20 -7.47
C LEU A 89 8.59 -2.16 -6.36
N LEU A 90 9.40 -1.10 -6.42
CA LEU A 90 9.23 0.07 -5.57
C LEU A 90 8.43 1.14 -6.33
N VAL A 91 7.27 1.51 -5.80
CA VAL A 91 6.41 2.54 -6.37
C VAL A 91 6.46 3.79 -5.48
N ALA A 92 7.08 4.84 -6.00
CA ALA A 92 7.12 6.15 -5.36
C ALA A 92 5.85 6.94 -5.69
N VAL A 93 5.18 7.47 -4.68
CA VAL A 93 3.99 8.34 -4.85
C VAL A 93 4.17 9.68 -4.12
N PRO A 94 3.50 10.75 -4.56
CA PRO A 94 3.59 12.07 -3.93
C PRO A 94 3.25 12.09 -2.44
N THR A 95 2.16 11.44 -2.01
CA THR A 95 1.59 11.61 -0.67
C THR A 95 1.33 10.28 0.05
N THR A 96 1.26 10.31 1.38
CA THR A 96 0.90 9.13 2.21
C THR A 96 -0.50 8.61 1.86
N ALA A 97 -1.47 9.51 1.66
CA ALA A 97 -2.84 9.12 1.31
C ALA A 97 -2.93 8.41 -0.05
N GLU A 98 -2.13 8.81 -1.04
CA GLU A 98 -2.02 8.10 -2.31
C GLU A 98 -1.36 6.74 -2.14
N ALA A 99 -0.36 6.63 -1.25
CA ALA A 99 0.33 5.37 -0.97
C ALA A 99 -0.63 4.34 -0.35
N GLU A 100 -1.39 4.76 0.66
CA GLU A 100 -2.39 3.92 1.33
C GLU A 100 -3.48 3.45 0.36
N ARG A 101 -4.02 4.36 -0.45
CA ARG A 101 -5.03 4.02 -1.48
C ARG A 101 -4.46 3.02 -2.48
N LEU A 102 -3.26 3.28 -2.99
CA LEU A 102 -2.64 2.40 -3.98
C LEU A 102 -2.34 1.01 -3.41
N VAL A 103 -1.90 0.90 -2.15
CA VAL A 103 -1.68 -0.42 -1.52
C VAL A 103 -3.00 -1.19 -1.38
N ASN A 104 -4.08 -0.52 -0.98
CA ASN A 104 -5.40 -1.14 -0.90
C ASN A 104 -5.86 -1.67 -2.28
N ASP A 105 -5.76 -0.83 -3.31
CA ASP A 105 -6.12 -1.23 -4.67
C ASP A 105 -5.23 -2.38 -5.17
N LEU A 106 -3.91 -2.32 -4.95
CA LEU A 106 -2.98 -3.37 -5.36
C LEU A 106 -3.24 -4.71 -4.67
N THR A 107 -3.60 -4.70 -3.39
CA THR A 107 -3.93 -5.91 -2.63
C THR A 107 -5.15 -6.62 -3.24
N THR A 108 -6.08 -5.87 -3.81
CA THR A 108 -7.23 -6.41 -4.53
C THR A 108 -6.83 -7.16 -5.81
N PHE A 109 -5.77 -6.73 -6.50
CA PHE A 109 -5.30 -7.34 -7.75
C PHE A 109 -4.19 -8.39 -7.57
N LEU A 110 -3.46 -8.36 -6.46
CA LEU A 110 -2.30 -9.23 -6.25
C LEU A 110 -2.50 -10.25 -5.11
N GLY A 111 -3.59 -10.12 -4.36
CA GLY A 111 -3.87 -10.91 -3.18
C GLY A 111 -3.33 -10.28 -1.89
N PRO A 112 -3.70 -10.86 -0.74
CA PRO A 112 -3.22 -10.40 0.56
C PRO A 112 -1.69 -10.48 0.63
N ASP A 113 -1.08 -9.54 1.33
CA ASP A 113 0.36 -9.44 1.59
C ASP A 113 1.29 -9.19 0.38
N ALA A 114 0.76 -9.19 -0.84
CA ALA A 114 1.55 -8.97 -2.06
C ALA A 114 1.96 -7.50 -2.27
N ALA A 115 1.24 -6.55 -1.65
CA ALA A 115 1.57 -5.13 -1.66
C ALA A 115 1.80 -4.63 -0.22
N GLU A 116 2.86 -3.83 -0.01
CA GLU A 116 3.18 -3.30 1.32
C GLU A 116 3.46 -1.79 1.27
N LEU A 117 2.90 -1.07 2.25
CA LEU A 117 3.21 0.35 2.48
C LEU A 117 4.51 0.46 3.28
N PHE A 118 5.47 1.23 2.76
CA PHE A 118 6.61 1.72 3.54
C PHE A 118 6.29 3.15 4.03
N PRO A 119 5.84 3.33 5.28
CA PRO A 119 5.28 4.61 5.72
C PRO A 119 6.37 5.65 6.00
N ALA A 120 6.02 6.92 5.81
CA ALA A 120 6.84 8.03 6.29
C ALA A 120 6.60 8.26 7.78
N TRP A 121 7.59 8.83 8.48
CA TRP A 121 7.35 9.36 9.82
C TRP A 121 6.27 10.44 9.83
N GLU A 122 5.39 10.38 10.83
CA GLU A 122 4.33 11.34 11.10
C GLU A 122 4.90 12.67 11.63
N THR A 123 6.05 12.61 12.30
CA THR A 123 6.76 13.75 12.86
C THR A 123 7.54 14.51 11.80
N LEU A 124 7.64 15.83 11.97
CA LEU A 124 8.39 16.70 11.08
C LEU A 124 9.91 16.54 11.28
N PRO A 125 10.72 16.86 10.25
CA PRO A 125 12.17 16.93 10.43
C PRO A 125 12.54 17.87 11.60
N PHE A 126 13.42 17.38 12.48
CA PHE A 126 13.91 18.09 13.68
C PHE A 126 12.90 18.29 14.82
N GLU A 127 11.72 17.69 14.72
CA GLU A 127 10.77 17.65 15.83
C GLU A 127 11.30 16.78 16.98
N ARG A 128 11.12 17.22 18.23
CA ARG A 128 11.58 16.49 19.43
C ARG A 128 10.54 15.47 19.92
N VAL A 129 9.97 14.74 18.98
CA VAL A 129 8.99 13.69 19.25
C VAL A 129 9.37 12.49 18.40
N SER A 130 9.37 11.30 19.02
CA SER A 130 9.65 10.06 18.30
C SER A 130 8.49 9.72 17.36
N PRO A 131 8.76 9.15 16.16
CA PRO A 131 7.70 8.60 15.31
C PRO A 131 6.89 7.53 16.05
N GLY A 132 5.68 7.25 15.56
CA GLY A 132 4.81 6.26 16.16
C GLY A 132 5.42 4.85 16.18
N ILE A 133 5.18 4.09 17.26
CA ILE A 133 5.64 2.69 17.39
C ILE A 133 5.14 1.84 16.23
N GLU A 134 3.90 2.06 15.80
CA GLU A 134 3.32 1.34 14.66
C GLU A 134 4.04 1.67 13.35
N THR A 135 4.31 2.95 13.08
CA THR A 135 5.04 3.37 11.87
C THR A 135 6.44 2.80 11.84
N MET A 136 7.17 2.84 12.95
CA MET A 136 8.49 2.22 13.05
C MET A 136 8.41 0.69 12.90
N GLY A 137 7.43 0.04 13.52
CA GLY A 137 7.17 -1.39 13.38
C GLY A 137 6.89 -1.80 11.94
N ARG A 138 6.03 -1.06 11.23
CA ARG A 138 5.72 -1.31 9.81
C ARG A 138 6.96 -1.14 8.92
N ARG A 139 7.77 -0.11 9.15
CA ARG A 139 9.05 0.09 8.43
C ARG A 139 10.01 -1.08 8.64
N MET A 140 10.20 -1.51 9.89
CA MET A 140 11.05 -2.66 10.21
C MET A 140 10.52 -3.95 9.59
N ARG A 141 9.20 -4.17 9.62
CA ARG A 141 8.57 -5.33 8.97
C ARG A 141 8.83 -5.34 7.47
N THR A 142 8.64 -4.22 6.78
CA THR A 142 8.92 -4.13 5.34
C THR A 142 10.39 -4.47 5.05
N ILE A 143 11.32 -3.90 5.81
CA ILE A 143 12.76 -4.16 5.63
C ILE A 143 13.08 -5.65 5.88
N TRP A 144 12.55 -6.23 6.95
CA TRP A 144 12.72 -7.65 7.24
C TRP A 144 12.12 -8.55 6.14
N ARG A 145 10.95 -8.22 5.60
CA ARG A 145 10.35 -8.95 4.47
C ARG A 145 11.18 -8.83 3.19
N LEU A 146 11.80 -7.68 2.93
CA LEU A 146 12.68 -7.46 1.78
C LEU A 146 13.96 -8.30 1.84
N ARG A 147 14.50 -8.55 3.05
CA ARG A 147 15.65 -9.44 3.27
C ARG A 147 15.32 -10.93 3.11
N GLY A 148 14.07 -11.28 3.33
CA GLY A 148 13.63 -12.68 3.37
C GLY A 148 13.63 -13.37 2.02
N ASP A 149 13.28 -14.64 2.08
CA ASP A 149 13.05 -15.50 0.93
C ASP A 149 11.97 -14.93 0.00
N ALA A 150 12.01 -15.38 -1.25
CA ALA A 150 11.10 -14.92 -2.29
C ALA A 150 9.62 -15.05 -1.89
N ASP A 151 9.27 -16.08 -1.13
CA ASP A 151 7.89 -16.36 -0.70
C ASP A 151 7.36 -15.33 0.30
N ARG A 152 8.24 -14.73 1.12
CA ARG A 152 7.85 -13.72 2.12
C ARG A 152 7.82 -12.31 1.53
N ARG A 153 8.58 -12.09 0.47
CA ARG A 153 8.83 -10.76 -0.10
C ARG A 153 7.56 -10.23 -0.79
N PRO A 154 7.11 -9.00 -0.49
CA PRO A 154 5.99 -8.42 -1.23
C PRO A 154 6.36 -8.28 -2.71
N ALA A 155 5.38 -8.39 -3.60
CA ALA A 155 5.58 -8.12 -5.02
C ALA A 155 5.78 -6.62 -5.29
N VAL A 156 5.10 -5.76 -4.51
CA VAL A 156 5.15 -4.31 -4.63
C VAL A 156 5.34 -3.67 -3.26
N VAL A 157 6.27 -2.73 -3.15
CA VAL A 157 6.38 -1.80 -2.03
C VAL A 157 5.99 -0.41 -2.51
N VAL A 158 5.02 0.21 -1.85
CA VAL A 158 4.59 1.58 -2.15
C VAL A 158 5.12 2.50 -1.07
N ALA A 159 5.74 3.62 -1.47
CA ALA A 159 6.31 4.57 -0.53
C ALA A 159 5.99 6.02 -0.97
N PRO A 160 5.49 6.88 -0.07
CA PRO A 160 5.44 8.30 -0.36
C PRO A 160 6.86 8.87 -0.47
N VAL A 161 7.07 9.93 -1.27
CA VAL A 161 8.39 10.56 -1.44
C VAL A 161 9.03 10.91 -0.09
N ARG A 162 8.24 11.35 0.88
CA ARG A 162 8.71 11.64 2.26
C ARG A 162 9.36 10.43 2.93
N ALA A 163 8.86 9.23 2.71
CA ALA A 163 9.45 8.01 3.29
C ALA A 163 10.77 7.64 2.62
N LEU A 164 10.92 7.92 1.33
CA LEU A 164 12.08 7.57 0.52
C LEU A 164 13.31 8.45 0.81
N VAL A 165 13.08 9.72 1.16
CA VAL A 165 14.18 10.65 1.51
C VAL A 165 14.66 10.47 2.96
N GLN A 166 13.92 9.71 3.79
CA GLN A 166 14.32 9.44 5.17
C GLN A 166 15.44 8.40 5.20
N HIS A 167 16.57 8.78 5.79
CA HIS A 167 17.70 7.88 5.97
C HIS A 167 17.32 6.75 6.91
N VAL A 168 17.75 5.55 6.56
CA VAL A 168 17.58 4.35 7.38
C VAL A 168 18.96 3.97 7.93
N SER A 169 18.99 3.48 9.17
CA SER A 169 20.24 2.96 9.76
C SER A 169 20.84 1.87 8.86
N PRO A 170 22.17 1.86 8.63
CA PRO A 170 22.81 0.78 7.89
C PRO A 170 22.74 -0.57 8.59
N HIS A 171 22.39 -0.59 9.88
CA HIS A 171 22.24 -1.80 10.72
C HIS A 171 20.77 -2.18 10.95
N VAL A 172 19.84 -1.55 10.22
CA VAL A 172 18.40 -1.82 10.37
C VAL A 172 18.04 -3.27 10.05
N ASP A 173 18.90 -3.92 9.28
CA ASP A 173 18.80 -5.29 8.85
C ASP A 173 19.45 -6.27 9.84
N GLU A 174 19.99 -5.82 10.97
CA GLU A 174 20.58 -6.75 11.95
C GLU A 174 19.55 -7.31 12.94
N SER A 175 18.33 -6.76 12.96
CA SER A 175 17.26 -7.17 13.87
C SER A 175 16.27 -8.12 13.20
N ASP A 176 16.05 -9.28 13.82
CA ASP A 176 15.01 -10.22 13.46
C ASP A 176 13.81 -10.11 14.41
N PRO A 177 12.58 -10.38 13.95
CA PRO A 177 11.41 -10.40 14.80
C PRO A 177 11.50 -11.56 15.79
N LEU A 178 10.86 -11.36 16.94
CA LEU A 178 10.55 -12.46 17.84
C LEU A 178 9.44 -13.31 17.21
N GLU A 179 9.79 -14.53 16.82
CA GLU A 179 8.82 -15.57 16.46
C GLU A 179 8.52 -16.39 17.71
N VAL A 180 7.23 -16.60 17.99
CA VAL A 180 6.76 -17.50 19.04
C VAL A 180 5.74 -18.47 18.45
N ARG A 181 5.87 -19.77 18.73
CA ARG A 181 4.97 -20.82 18.22
C ARG A 181 4.50 -21.76 19.34
N PRO A 182 3.24 -22.24 19.31
CA PRO A 182 2.79 -23.30 20.21
C PRO A 182 3.67 -24.56 20.12
N GLY A 183 3.98 -25.16 21.25
CA GLY A 183 4.81 -26.36 21.41
C GLY A 183 6.31 -26.15 21.27
N GLU A 184 6.79 -24.90 21.15
CA GLU A 184 8.23 -24.63 21.15
C GLU A 184 8.77 -24.43 22.58
N GLN A 185 10.06 -24.72 22.75
CA GLN A 185 10.76 -24.46 24.01
C GLN A 185 11.20 -22.99 24.08
N ARG A 186 10.67 -22.25 25.04
CA ARG A 186 10.97 -20.84 25.27
C ARG A 186 11.03 -20.52 26.77
N ASP A 187 12.22 -20.14 27.22
CA ASP A 187 12.40 -19.60 28.57
C ASP A 187 11.75 -18.20 28.71
N GLN A 188 11.03 -18.00 29.81
CA GLN A 188 10.31 -16.75 30.08
C GLN A 188 11.26 -15.57 30.30
N ALA A 189 12.39 -15.78 30.99
CA ALA A 189 13.33 -14.72 31.30
C ALA A 189 14.05 -14.23 30.03
N ASP A 190 14.38 -15.13 29.11
CA ASP A 190 14.93 -14.80 27.79
C ASP A 190 13.92 -14.02 26.94
N LEU A 191 12.64 -14.40 26.97
CA LEU A 191 11.57 -13.68 26.28
C LEU A 191 11.45 -12.25 26.82
N VAL A 192 11.39 -12.08 28.14
CA VAL A 192 11.33 -10.77 28.81
C VAL A 192 12.57 -9.92 28.51
N THR A 193 13.74 -10.53 28.51
CA THR A 193 15.01 -9.86 28.19
C THR A 193 15.00 -9.36 26.75
N TRP A 194 14.60 -10.21 25.80
CA TRP A 194 14.48 -9.85 24.39
C TRP A 194 13.52 -8.67 24.20
N LEU A 195 12.33 -8.70 24.82
CA LEU A 195 11.34 -7.63 24.74
C LEU A 195 11.90 -6.30 25.26
N GLY A 196 12.54 -6.32 26.43
CA GLY A 196 13.16 -5.12 27.01
C GLY A 196 14.29 -4.54 26.16
N THR A 197 15.18 -5.39 25.63
CA THR A 197 16.28 -4.96 24.75
C THR A 197 15.78 -4.40 23.42
N ASN A 198 14.63 -4.86 22.92
CA ASN A 198 14.00 -4.38 21.69
C ASN A 198 13.02 -3.21 21.92
N GLY A 199 13.07 -2.57 23.09
CA GLY A 199 12.35 -1.33 23.36
C GLY A 199 10.88 -1.49 23.76
N TYR A 200 10.43 -2.71 24.09
CA TYR A 200 9.11 -2.89 24.69
C TYR A 200 9.13 -2.47 26.16
N ARG A 201 8.06 -1.81 26.61
CA ARG A 201 7.90 -1.37 28.01
C ARG A 201 7.18 -2.43 28.83
N ARG A 202 7.73 -2.74 30.01
CA ARG A 202 7.09 -3.63 30.97
C ARG A 202 6.05 -2.87 31.78
N GLU A 203 4.80 -3.29 31.70
CA GLU A 203 3.67 -2.70 32.39
C GLU A 203 2.93 -3.73 33.25
N GLY A 204 2.05 -3.28 34.15
CA GLY A 204 1.19 -4.17 34.93
C GLY A 204 0.06 -4.80 34.10
N GLN A 205 -0.35 -4.10 33.04
CA GLN A 205 -1.36 -4.51 32.08
C GLN A 205 -1.00 -3.92 30.72
N VAL A 206 -1.17 -4.71 29.67
CA VAL A 206 -0.91 -4.29 28.29
C VAL A 206 -2.12 -3.53 27.76
N GLU A 207 -1.92 -2.28 27.35
CA GLU A 207 -2.97 -1.44 26.78
C GLU A 207 -2.59 -0.91 25.39
N HIS A 208 -1.29 -0.68 25.14
CA HIS A 208 -0.78 -0.08 23.91
C HIS A 208 0.29 -0.95 23.24
N ARG A 209 0.48 -0.72 21.93
CA ARG A 209 1.57 -1.33 21.15
C ARG A 209 2.92 -1.02 21.78
N GLY A 210 3.81 -2.00 21.77
CA GLY A 210 5.15 -1.86 22.38
C GLY A 210 5.14 -2.04 23.90
N GLU A 211 4.05 -2.55 24.48
CA GLU A 211 3.98 -2.91 25.89
C GLU A 211 3.96 -4.43 26.06
N PHE A 212 4.45 -4.90 27.20
CA PHE A 212 4.31 -6.27 27.66
C PHE A 212 4.06 -6.35 29.17
N ALA A 213 3.41 -7.41 29.63
CA ALA A 213 3.17 -7.68 31.05
C ALA A 213 3.48 -9.15 31.34
N VAL A 214 3.96 -9.43 32.57
CA VAL A 214 4.28 -10.79 33.02
C VAL A 214 3.45 -11.08 34.26
N ARG A 215 2.70 -12.18 34.26
CA ARG A 215 1.81 -12.57 35.36
C ARG A 215 1.90 -14.08 35.62
N GLY A 216 2.80 -14.50 36.49
CA GLY A 216 3.06 -15.93 36.70
C GLY A 216 3.67 -16.54 35.45
N SER A 217 3.04 -17.57 34.87
CA SER A 217 3.48 -18.22 33.63
C SER A 217 3.19 -17.42 32.37
N ILE A 218 2.19 -16.55 32.37
CA ILE A 218 1.76 -15.87 31.15
C ILE A 218 2.56 -14.58 30.88
N VAL A 219 2.82 -14.34 29.59
CA VAL A 219 3.39 -13.09 29.07
C VAL A 219 2.41 -12.50 28.06
N ASP A 220 1.82 -11.36 28.40
CA ASP A 220 1.00 -10.58 27.48
C ASP A 220 1.92 -9.61 26.70
N VAL A 221 1.82 -9.57 25.37
CA VAL A 221 2.65 -8.69 24.52
C VAL A 221 1.78 -8.03 23.44
N PHE A 222 1.91 -6.72 23.24
CA PHE A 222 1.29 -6.03 22.12
C PHE A 222 2.33 -5.66 21.06
N GLY A 223 2.43 -6.50 20.02
CA GLY A 223 3.35 -6.28 18.91
C GLY A 223 3.16 -4.96 18.19
N SER A 224 4.25 -4.36 17.72
CA SER A 224 4.24 -3.06 17.02
C SER A 224 3.35 -3.04 15.76
N THR A 225 3.13 -4.19 15.12
CA THR A 225 2.29 -4.32 13.91
C THR A 225 1.07 -5.24 14.07
N ALA A 226 0.81 -5.81 15.26
CA ALA A 226 -0.26 -6.79 15.49
C ALA A 226 -1.64 -6.12 15.59
N GLU A 227 -2.75 -6.75 15.20
CA GLU A 227 -4.07 -6.10 15.36
C GLU A 227 -4.51 -5.95 16.82
N GLY A 228 -4.05 -6.86 17.69
CA GLY A 228 -4.29 -6.82 19.13
C GLY A 228 -3.14 -7.45 19.93
N PRO A 229 -3.22 -7.38 21.27
CA PRO A 229 -2.25 -8.05 22.13
C PRO A 229 -2.40 -9.57 22.04
N VAL A 230 -1.28 -10.26 22.20
CA VAL A 230 -1.19 -11.72 22.24
C VAL A 230 -0.78 -12.15 23.65
N ARG A 231 -1.42 -13.20 24.16
CA ARG A 231 -1.04 -13.87 25.40
C ARG A 231 -0.25 -15.12 25.06
N ILE A 232 0.94 -15.23 25.62
CA ILE A 232 1.79 -16.43 25.56
C ILE A 232 1.65 -17.11 26.92
N ASP A 233 1.11 -18.33 26.96
CA ASP A 233 1.10 -19.16 28.16
C ASP A 233 2.29 -20.12 28.14
N LEU A 234 2.94 -20.28 29.29
CA LEU A 234 4.16 -21.07 29.41
C LEU A 234 3.94 -22.17 30.45
N TRP A 235 4.03 -23.43 30.02
CA TRP A 235 4.07 -24.57 30.92
C TRP A 235 5.53 -24.99 31.19
N GLY A 236 6.11 -24.41 32.24
CA GLY A 236 7.55 -24.50 32.45
C GLY A 236 8.27 -23.69 31.38
N ASP A 237 8.97 -24.38 30.48
CA ASP A 237 9.71 -23.77 29.37
C ASP A 237 9.04 -24.05 28.01
N GLU A 238 7.81 -24.56 27.97
CA GLU A 238 7.08 -24.87 26.74
C GLU A 238 5.94 -23.86 26.52
N VAL A 239 5.75 -23.39 25.29
CA VAL A 239 4.60 -22.55 24.92
C VAL A 239 3.36 -23.42 24.71
N ASP A 240 2.30 -23.20 25.48
CA ASP A 240 0.98 -23.90 25.36
C ASP A 240 0.05 -23.19 24.37
#